data_AF-A0A2H0NIB5-F1
#
_entry.id   AF-A0A2H0NIB5-F1
#
_cell.length_a   1.000
_cell.length_b   1.000
_cell.length_c   1.000
_cell.angle_alpha   90.00
_cell.angle_beta   90.00
_cell.angle_gamma   90.00
#
_symmetry.space_group_name_H-M   'P 1'
#
loop_
_entity.id
_entity.type
_entity.pdbx_description
1 polymer ?
#
loop_
_entity_poly.entity_id
_entity_poly.type
_entity_poly.pdbx_seq_one_letter_code
_entity_poly.pdbx_strand_id
1 'polypeptide(L)'
;AENDKYPAQKLLHHRLFLIKEKSYQDSHNCLQVKKVVSQNQGKASGTVKVQKPISAEIGVNCVLGNEREPGRIRLVDLTINEKANFLGRAALAAVNIKGRAQDKLRDPNSALASALSAQLEPLGVHLTGTELHFTNDALSVSLRGEPIARR
;
A
#
# COMPACT_ATOMS: atom_id res chain seq x y z
N ALA A 1 2.09 -15.19 47.85
CA ALA A 1 1.86 -16.05 46.66
C ALA A 1 1.50 -15.11 45.52
N GLU A 2 2.49 -14.80 44.68
CA GLU A 2 2.36 -13.94 43.50
C GLU A 2 1.46 -14.62 42.47
N ASN A 3 0.40 -13.96 42.04
CA ASN A 3 -0.38 -14.38 40.89
C ASN A 3 -0.94 -13.12 40.22
N ASP A 4 -0.08 -12.43 39.48
CA ASP A 4 -0.44 -11.39 38.50
C ASP A 4 0.81 -11.06 37.67
N LYS A 5 1.15 -11.96 36.75
CA LYS A 5 2.06 -11.64 35.64
C LYS A 5 1.19 -11.60 34.38
N TYR A 6 1.39 -10.55 33.60
CA TYR A 6 0.82 -10.24 32.26
C TYR A 6 -0.52 -9.47 32.20
N PRO A 7 -0.58 -8.19 32.62
CA PRO A 7 -1.57 -7.28 32.05
C PRO A 7 -1.04 -6.71 30.73
N ALA A 8 -1.93 -6.64 29.73
CA ALA A 8 -1.82 -5.89 28.47
C ALA A 8 -1.28 -6.61 27.22
N GLN A 9 -1.94 -7.69 26.80
CA GLN A 9 -2.22 -7.86 25.36
C GLN A 9 -3.25 -6.81 24.94
N LYS A 10 -2.79 -5.58 24.68
CA LYS A 10 -3.63 -4.52 24.12
C LYS A 10 -3.76 -4.77 22.61
N LEU A 11 -4.77 -5.55 22.22
CA LEU A 11 -5.25 -5.63 20.85
C LEU A 11 -5.73 -4.22 20.43
N LEU A 12 -4.88 -3.49 19.70
CA LEU A 12 -5.27 -2.24 19.06
C LEU A 12 -6.19 -2.59 17.88
N HIS A 13 -7.49 -2.68 18.14
CA HIS A 13 -8.52 -2.65 17.10
C HIS A 13 -8.50 -1.26 16.46
N HIS A 14 -7.70 -1.07 15.42
CA HIS A 14 -7.77 0.13 14.60
C HIS A 14 -8.99 0.04 13.68
N ARG A 15 -9.87 1.05 13.82
CA ARG A 15 -11.10 1.23 13.06
C ARG A 15 -10.81 1.30 11.55
N LEU A 16 -11.70 0.66 10.78
CA LEU A 16 -11.74 0.66 9.32
C LEU A 16 -11.60 2.08 8.74
N PHE A 17 -10.63 2.26 7.85
CA PHE A 17 -10.63 3.40 6.93
C PHE A 17 -11.46 3.04 5.70
N LEU A 18 -12.72 3.48 5.67
CA LEU A 18 -13.44 3.71 4.42
C LEU A 18 -12.75 4.88 3.71
N ILE A 19 -11.78 4.58 2.84
CA ILE A 19 -11.17 5.61 1.98
C ILE A 19 -12.18 5.98 0.90
N LYS A 20 -13.09 6.91 1.21
CA LYS A 20 -13.91 7.60 0.21
C LYS A 20 -13.01 8.29 -0.82
N GLU A 21 -13.45 8.27 -2.08
CA GLU A 21 -12.79 8.92 -3.21
C GLU A 21 -12.27 10.32 -2.82
N LYS A 22 -10.96 10.49 -2.82
CA LYS A 22 -10.31 11.80 -2.70
C LYS A 22 -9.58 12.06 -4.00
N SER A 23 -10.14 12.96 -4.81
CA SER A 23 -9.42 13.62 -5.89
C SER A 23 -8.44 14.61 -5.26
N TYR A 24 -7.14 14.32 -5.33
CA TYR A 24 -6.10 15.25 -4.92
C TYR A 24 -5.68 16.03 -6.17
N GLN A 25 -6.04 17.31 -6.22
CA GLN A 25 -5.59 18.23 -7.26
C GLN A 25 -4.46 19.07 -6.68
N ASP A 26 -3.23 18.78 -7.09
CA ASP A 26 -2.16 19.76 -7.04
C ASP A 26 -2.08 20.43 -8.42
N SER A 27 -1.83 21.74 -8.42
CA SER A 27 -1.99 22.67 -9.55
C SER A 27 -1.23 22.31 -10.84
N HIS A 28 -0.35 21.30 -10.80
CA HIS A 28 0.50 20.86 -11.91
C HIS A 28 0.37 19.36 -12.23
N ASN A 29 -0.30 18.57 -11.37
CA ASN A 29 -0.48 17.12 -11.52
C ASN A 29 -1.86 16.73 -11.00
N CYS A 30 -2.75 16.27 -11.89
CA CYS A 30 -4.04 15.74 -11.48
C CYS A 30 -3.92 14.22 -11.27
N LEU A 31 -4.13 13.76 -10.04
CA LEU A 31 -4.25 12.35 -9.69
C LEU A 31 -5.74 12.02 -9.49
N GLN A 32 -6.31 11.27 -10.43
CA GLN A 32 -7.64 10.68 -10.25
C GLN A 32 -7.46 9.21 -9.86
N VAL A 33 -8.02 8.81 -8.73
CA VAL A 33 -7.92 7.42 -8.23
C VAL A 33 -9.31 6.88 -7.95
N LYS A 34 -9.67 5.81 -8.65
CA LYS A 34 -10.85 5.01 -8.38
C LYS A 34 -10.44 3.72 -7.67
N LYS A 35 -11.11 3.40 -6.56
CA LYS A 35 -10.86 2.21 -5.75
C LYS A 35 -12.13 1.40 -5.61
N VAL A 36 -12.04 0.09 -5.77
CA VAL A 36 -13.14 -0.84 -5.55
C VAL A 36 -12.60 -2.02 -4.77
N VAL A 37 -13.22 -2.33 -3.64
CA VAL A 37 -12.88 -3.52 -2.84
C VAL A 37 -14.05 -4.50 -2.91
N SER A 38 -13.72 -5.76 -3.05
CA SER A 38 -14.64 -6.90 -3.09
C SER A 38 -14.06 -8.02 -2.21
N GLN A 39 -14.87 -9.03 -1.91
CA GLN A 39 -14.63 -9.98 -0.81
C GLN A 39 -13.19 -10.49 -0.70
N ASN A 40 -12.52 -10.77 -1.82
CA ASN A 40 -11.18 -11.33 -1.85
C ASN A 40 -10.14 -10.45 -2.59
N GLN A 41 -10.53 -9.28 -3.09
CA GLN A 41 -9.69 -8.45 -3.95
C GLN A 41 -9.98 -6.96 -3.84
N GLY A 42 -8.92 -6.17 -3.89
CA GLY A 42 -8.95 -4.72 -4.05
C GLY A 42 -8.42 -4.29 -5.41
N LYS A 43 -9.14 -3.43 -6.10
CA LYS A 43 -8.75 -2.82 -7.37
C LYS A 43 -8.51 -1.34 -7.17
N ALA A 44 -7.37 -0.84 -7.61
CA ALA A 44 -7.05 0.56 -7.65
C ALA A 44 -6.68 0.93 -9.09
N SER A 45 -7.35 1.94 -9.62
CA SER A 45 -7.07 2.49 -10.94
C SER A 45 -6.87 3.98 -10.82
N GLY A 46 -6.00 4.54 -11.64
CA GLY A 46 -5.83 5.97 -11.69
C GLY A 46 -4.99 6.43 -12.85
N THR A 47 -5.08 7.71 -13.13
CA THR A 47 -4.32 8.35 -14.19
C THR A 47 -3.57 9.53 -13.62
N VAL A 48 -2.29 9.61 -13.98
CA VAL A 48 -1.42 10.74 -13.67
C VAL A 48 -1.08 11.43 -14.98
N LYS A 49 -1.34 12.74 -15.03
CA LYS A 49 -0.86 13.60 -16.12
C LYS A 49 0.34 14.38 -15.64
N VAL A 50 1.48 14.18 -16.29
CA VAL A 50 2.71 14.93 -16.09
C VAL A 50 2.83 15.94 -17.21
N GLN A 51 2.92 17.23 -16.89
CA GLN A 51 3.02 18.29 -17.90
C GLN A 51 4.46 18.75 -18.15
N LYS A 52 5.34 18.63 -17.15
CA LYS A 52 6.76 18.99 -17.20
C LYS A 52 7.59 18.02 -16.34
N PRO A 53 8.86 17.74 -16.67
CA PRO A 53 9.62 18.20 -17.85
C PRO A 53 9.23 17.49 -19.15
N ILE A 54 8.46 16.41 -19.07
CA ILE A 54 7.91 15.67 -20.21
C ILE A 54 6.39 15.68 -20.14
N SER A 55 5.73 15.83 -21.29
CA SER A 55 4.27 15.70 -21.38
C SER A 55 3.91 14.23 -21.55
N ALA A 56 3.31 13.65 -20.51
CA ALA A 56 2.97 12.24 -20.46
C ALA A 56 1.69 11.99 -19.66
N GLU A 57 0.94 10.98 -20.06
CA GLU A 57 -0.18 10.42 -19.30
C GLU A 57 0.14 8.97 -18.94
N ILE A 58 0.12 8.68 -17.64
CA ILE A 58 0.42 7.37 -17.08
C ILE A 58 -0.87 6.84 -16.44
N GLY A 59 -1.50 5.88 -17.08
CA GLY A 59 -2.63 5.12 -16.54
C GLY A 59 -2.12 3.90 -15.79
N VAL A 60 -2.60 3.70 -14.57
CA VAL A 60 -2.27 2.54 -13.72
C VAL A 60 -3.55 1.83 -13.36
N ASN A 61 -3.57 0.52 -13.56
CA ASN A 61 -4.57 -0.39 -13.01
C ASN A 61 -3.85 -1.45 -12.19
N CYS A 62 -4.23 -1.59 -10.93
CA CYS A 62 -3.64 -2.52 -9.99
C CYS A 62 -4.75 -3.33 -9.34
N VAL A 63 -4.54 -4.64 -9.26
CA VAL A 63 -5.41 -5.57 -8.55
C VAL A 63 -4.56 -6.31 -7.51
N LEU A 64 -4.92 -6.14 -6.25
CA LEU A 64 -4.40 -6.91 -5.13
C LEU A 64 -5.45 -7.95 -4.73
N GLY A 65 -5.01 -9.10 -4.26
CA GLY A 65 -5.91 -10.16 -3.81
C GLY A 65 -5.32 -10.97 -2.68
N ASN A 66 -6.19 -11.67 -1.96
CA ASN A 66 -5.77 -12.57 -0.90
C ASN A 66 -4.85 -13.67 -1.45
N GLU A 67 -3.77 -13.94 -0.73
CA GLU A 67 -2.91 -15.08 -0.97
C GLU A 67 -3.51 -16.34 -0.35
N ARG A 68 -2.94 -17.52 -0.67
CA ARG A 68 -3.34 -18.78 -0.05
C ARG A 68 -2.92 -18.83 1.43
N GLU A 69 -1.83 -18.17 1.76
CA GLU A 69 -1.38 -18.01 3.14
C GLU A 69 -2.29 -17.01 3.87
N PRO A 70 -2.83 -17.34 5.05
CA PRO A 70 -3.70 -16.43 5.79
C PRO A 70 -3.02 -15.10 6.10
N GLY A 71 -3.78 -14.01 6.04
CA GLY A 71 -3.28 -12.68 6.41
C GLY A 71 -2.24 -12.11 5.44
N ARG A 72 -2.17 -12.61 4.20
CA ARG A 72 -1.32 -12.02 3.16
C ARG A 72 -2.12 -11.62 1.94
N ILE A 73 -1.75 -10.47 1.37
CA ILE A 73 -2.21 -10.08 0.03
C ILE A 73 -1.04 -10.10 -0.95
N ARG A 74 -1.36 -10.35 -2.23
CA ARG A 74 -0.41 -10.35 -3.33
C ARG A 74 -0.89 -9.47 -4.47
N LEU A 75 0.05 -9.05 -5.31
CA LEU A 75 -0.27 -8.46 -6.61
C LEU A 75 -0.81 -9.55 -7.54
N VAL A 76 -2.04 -9.34 -8.01
CA VAL A 76 -2.72 -10.24 -8.97
C VAL A 76 -2.53 -9.71 -10.39
N ASP A 77 -2.72 -8.40 -10.57
CA ASP A 77 -2.55 -7.75 -11.87
C ASP A 77 -1.98 -6.34 -11.69
N LEU A 78 -1.11 -5.95 -12.61
CA LEU A 78 -0.58 -4.61 -12.75
C LEU A 78 -0.46 -4.26 -14.23
N THR A 79 -1.35 -3.39 -14.67
CA THR A 79 -1.30 -2.80 -16.01
C THR A 79 -0.91 -1.34 -15.89
N ILE A 80 0.21 -0.97 -16.52
CA ILE A 80 0.63 0.43 -16.67
C ILE A 80 0.64 0.78 -18.15
N ASN A 81 -0.12 1.81 -18.50
CA ASN A 81 -0.24 2.34 -19.85
C ASN A 81 0.37 3.74 -19.89
N GLU A 82 1.37 3.93 -20.73
CA GLU A 82 2.09 5.18 -20.86
C GLU A 82 1.81 5.81 -22.22
N LYS A 83 1.28 7.03 -22.23
CA LYS A 83 1.06 7.84 -23.43
C LYS A 83 1.97 9.06 -23.37
N ALA A 84 2.94 9.11 -24.27
CA ALA A 84 3.84 10.25 -24.42
C ALA A 84 4.27 10.43 -25.88
N ASN A 85 4.80 11.62 -26.20
CA ASN A 85 5.49 11.89 -27.46
C ASN A 85 6.83 11.12 -27.54
N PHE A 86 7.48 11.11 -28.70
CA PHE A 86 8.67 10.27 -28.95
C PHE A 86 9.79 10.46 -27.90
N LEU A 87 10.11 11.72 -27.57
CA LEU A 87 11.10 12.05 -26.53
C LEU A 87 10.64 11.63 -25.13
N GLY A 88 9.37 11.83 -24.80
CA GLY A 88 8.79 11.42 -23.53
C GLY A 88 8.79 9.90 -23.32
N ARG A 89 8.59 9.10 -24.38
CA ARG A 89 8.66 7.63 -24.29
C ARG A 89 10.04 7.13 -23.89
N ALA A 90 11.10 7.71 -24.46
CA ALA A 90 12.48 7.34 -24.10
C ALA A 90 12.78 7.69 -22.63
N ALA A 91 12.35 8.87 -22.18
CA ALA A 91 12.49 9.29 -20.79
C ALA A 91 11.72 8.38 -19.82
N LEU A 92 10.48 8.00 -20.15
CA LEU A 92 9.69 7.09 -19.32
C LEU A 92 10.27 5.68 -19.29
N ALA A 93 10.77 5.18 -20.43
CA ALA A 93 11.44 3.89 -20.51
C ALA A 93 12.68 3.82 -19.61
N ALA A 94 13.48 4.90 -19.55
CA ALA A 94 14.63 4.98 -18.66
C ALA A 94 14.26 4.93 -17.17
N VAL A 95 13.10 5.48 -16.79
CA VAL A 95 12.60 5.42 -15.40
C VAL A 95 12.10 4.03 -15.02
N ASN A 96 11.68 3.23 -16.00
CA ASN A 96 11.11 1.89 -15.83
C ASN A 96 10.01 1.86 -14.75
N ILE A 97 8.99 2.71 -14.93
CA ILE A 97 7.90 2.88 -13.96
C ILE A 97 7.22 1.55 -13.68
N LYS A 98 6.97 0.74 -14.71
CA LYS A 98 6.41 -0.60 -14.58
C LYS A 98 7.23 -1.51 -13.67
N GLY A 99 8.54 -1.64 -13.92
CA GLY A 99 9.41 -2.48 -13.08
C GLY A 99 9.42 -2.01 -11.64
N ARG A 100 9.58 -0.70 -11.41
CA ARG A 100 9.60 -0.13 -10.06
C ARG A 100 8.27 -0.33 -9.32
N ALA A 101 7.14 -0.14 -9.99
CA ALA A 101 5.83 -0.37 -9.41
C ALA A 101 5.62 -1.86 -9.08
N GLN A 102 6.03 -2.75 -9.98
CA GLN A 102 5.95 -4.19 -9.77
C GLN A 102 6.82 -4.64 -8.59
N ASP A 103 8.05 -4.14 -8.48
CA ASP A 103 8.94 -4.44 -7.35
C ASP A 103 8.37 -3.97 -6.02
N LYS A 104 7.79 -2.75 -5.98
CA LYS A 104 7.19 -2.18 -4.77
C LYS A 104 5.88 -2.89 -4.38
N LEU A 105 5.13 -3.37 -5.35
CA LEU A 105 3.86 -4.09 -5.11
C LEU A 105 4.05 -5.61 -5.02
N ARG A 106 5.28 -6.12 -5.19
CA ARG A 106 5.58 -7.55 -5.17
C ARG A 106 5.24 -8.19 -3.82
N ASP A 107 5.53 -7.49 -2.73
CA ASP A 107 5.13 -7.88 -1.38
C ASP A 107 4.50 -6.67 -0.65
N PRO A 108 3.18 -6.47 -0.82
CA PRO A 108 2.48 -5.37 -0.16
C PRO A 108 2.54 -5.44 1.37
N ASN A 109 2.61 -6.65 1.93
CA ASN A 109 2.66 -6.87 3.38
C ASN A 109 3.99 -6.38 3.94
N SER A 110 5.10 -6.78 3.31
CA SER A 110 6.43 -6.29 3.70
C SER A 110 6.56 -4.79 3.49
N ALA A 111 6.03 -4.24 2.40
CA ALA A 111 6.08 -2.81 2.15
C ALA A 111 5.35 -2.00 3.24
N LEU A 112 4.18 -2.48 3.67
CA LEU A 112 3.45 -1.87 4.79
C LEU A 112 4.20 -2.04 6.11
N ALA A 113 4.67 -3.25 6.42
CA ALA A 113 5.41 -3.52 7.64
C ALA A 113 6.64 -2.61 7.76
N SER A 114 7.45 -2.50 6.70
CA SER A 114 8.62 -1.60 6.68
C SER A 114 8.24 -0.14 6.88
N ALA A 115 7.16 0.33 6.24
CA ALA A 115 6.70 1.72 6.39
C ALA A 115 6.22 2.03 7.80
N LEU A 116 5.53 1.08 8.45
CA LEU A 116 5.05 1.22 9.82
C LEU A 116 6.18 1.09 10.83
N SER A 117 7.09 0.13 10.67
CA SER A 117 8.27 -0.02 11.54
C SER A 117 9.09 1.26 11.59
N ALA A 118 9.33 1.89 10.43
CA ALA A 118 10.06 3.16 10.38
C ALA A 118 9.41 4.30 11.19
N GLN A 119 8.10 4.24 11.43
CA GLN A 119 7.37 5.22 12.25
C GLN A 119 7.26 4.80 13.72
N LEU A 120 7.19 3.51 14.01
CA LEU A 120 6.92 2.95 15.34
C LEU A 120 8.20 2.65 16.13
N GLU A 121 9.30 2.28 15.48
CA GLU A 121 10.57 1.99 16.13
C GLU A 121 11.12 3.20 16.90
N PRO A 122 11.11 4.45 16.37
CA PRO A 122 11.50 5.64 17.13
C PRO A 122 10.62 5.87 18.38
N LEU A 123 9.38 5.37 18.35
CA LEU A 123 8.43 5.44 19.47
C LEU A 123 8.62 4.28 20.48
N GLY A 124 9.61 3.41 20.26
CA GLY A 124 9.92 2.30 21.15
C GLY A 124 9.03 1.08 20.96
N VAL A 125 8.43 0.89 19.77
CA VAL A 125 7.61 -0.28 19.44
C VAL A 125 8.23 -1.02 18.27
N HIS A 126 8.48 -2.32 18.43
CA HIS A 126 8.91 -3.22 17.37
C HIS A 126 7.71 -4.01 16.85
N LEU A 127 7.47 -3.97 15.54
CA LEU A 127 6.42 -4.80 14.92
C LEU A 127 6.88 -6.25 14.80
N THR A 128 6.10 -7.17 15.36
CA THR A 128 6.32 -8.62 15.31
C THR A 128 5.40 -9.33 14.32
N GLY A 129 4.37 -8.66 13.81
CA GLY A 129 3.49 -9.20 12.78
C GLY A 129 2.70 -8.12 12.05
N THR A 130 2.51 -8.33 10.75
CA THR A 130 1.66 -7.50 9.91
C THR A 130 0.90 -8.43 8.97
N GLU A 131 -0.42 -8.45 9.11
CA GLU A 131 -1.31 -9.24 8.28
C GLU A 131 -2.23 -8.31 7.50
N LEU A 132 -2.36 -8.56 6.20
CA LEU A 132 -3.29 -7.90 5.30
C LEU A 132 -4.22 -8.92 4.69
N HIS A 133 -5.51 -8.62 4.69
CA HIS A 133 -6.48 -9.47 4.01
C HIS A 133 -7.69 -8.64 3.57
N PHE A 134 -8.21 -8.93 2.39
CA PHE A 134 -9.50 -8.42 1.95
C PHE A 134 -10.62 -9.24 2.57
N THR A 135 -11.64 -8.54 3.08
CA THR A 135 -12.87 -9.12 3.62
C THR A 135 -14.03 -8.23 3.25
N ASN A 136 -15.09 -8.80 2.68
CA ASN A 136 -16.28 -8.06 2.26
C ASN A 136 -15.94 -6.92 1.29
N ASP A 137 -15.90 -5.70 1.79
CA ASP A 137 -15.67 -4.44 1.09
C ASP A 137 -14.50 -3.64 1.69
N ALA A 138 -13.68 -4.29 2.52
CA ALA A 138 -12.57 -3.66 3.23
C ALA A 138 -11.24 -4.39 3.04
N LEU A 139 -10.15 -3.62 3.10
CA LEU A 139 -8.81 -4.14 3.38
C LEU A 139 -8.62 -4.11 4.91
N SER A 140 -8.57 -5.29 5.51
CA SER A 140 -8.35 -5.47 6.93
C SER A 140 -6.85 -5.61 7.20
N VAL A 141 -6.38 -4.92 8.25
CA VAL A 141 -4.99 -4.90 8.67
C VAL A 141 -4.92 -5.34 10.12
N SER A 142 -4.15 -6.38 10.42
CA SER A 142 -3.85 -6.80 11.79
C SER A 142 -2.37 -6.58 12.08
N LEU A 143 -2.08 -5.79 13.10
CA LEU A 143 -0.71 -5.45 13.50
C LEU A 143 -0.42 -6.05 14.88
N ARG A 144 0.74 -6.67 15.03
CA ARG A 144 1.28 -7.12 16.31
C ARG A 144 2.62 -6.46 16.54
N GLY A 145 2.87 -6.04 17.78
CA GLY A 145 4.12 -5.42 18.15
C GLY A 145 4.38 -5.47 19.64
N GLU A 146 5.63 -5.25 20.01
CA GLU A 146 6.17 -5.37 21.36
C GLU A 146 7.00 -4.13 21.72
N PRO A 147 7.09 -3.76 23.00
CA PRO A 147 7.97 -2.68 23.43
C PRO A 147 9.44 -3.02 23.16
N ILE A 148 10.20 -2.09 22.59
CA ILE A 148 11.65 -2.19 22.50
C ILE A 148 12.20 -1.96 23.90
N ALA A 149 12.78 -2.98 24.50
CA ALA A 149 13.47 -2.85 25.78
C ALA A 149 14.63 -1.85 25.62
N ARG A 150 14.47 -0.65 26.19
CA ARG A 150 15.56 0.32 26.28
C ARG A 150 16.57 -0.23 27.29
N ARG A 151 17.73 -0.65 26.80
CA ARG A 151 18.92 -0.91 27.63
C ARG A 151 19.56 0.40 28.05
#